data_AF-A0A3S0F5Z3-F1
#
_entry.id   AF-A0A3S0F5Z3-F1
#
_cell.length_a   1.000
_cell.length_b   1.000
_cell.length_c   1.000
_cell.angle_alpha   90.00
_cell.angle_beta   90.00
_cell.angle_gamma   90.00
#
_symmetry.space_group_name_H-M   'P 1'
#
loop_
_entity.id
_entity.type
_entity.pdbx_description
1 polymer ?
#
loop_
_entity_poly.entity_id
_entity_poly.type
_entity_poly.pdbx_seq_one_letter_code
_entity_poly.pdbx_strand_id
1 'polypeptide(L)'
;MENLQVRMVHEDLLQAPVFDLPQPYSMRLFEPGYEQVWLRIHERSDQHNVFTPFVFVDQFGRDFNLLSERQYYLLDGDAEPVGTATAWDERRGLHSGRVHWLAIVPEHQGRGLSKALLSAVCRKLVLVGHRKGCLSTSTARLAAICLYLQFGFRPLIQSDEDEVAWSQFENQSGIRLPS
;
A
#
# COMPACT_ATOMS: atom_id res chain seq x y z
N MET A 1 4.59 6.33 -22.40
CA MET A 1 3.51 6.78 -21.50
C MET A 1 4.18 7.33 -20.26
N GLU A 2 3.76 8.49 -19.78
CA GLU A 2 4.36 9.08 -18.59
C GLU A 2 3.72 8.47 -17.34
N ASN A 3 4.53 7.86 -16.49
CA ASN A 3 4.10 7.26 -15.23
C ASN A 3 4.21 8.33 -14.13
N LEU A 4 3.10 9.00 -13.84
CA LEU A 4 3.07 10.12 -12.91
C LEU A 4 2.77 9.63 -11.49
N GLN A 5 3.43 10.23 -10.51
CA GLN A 5 3.13 9.98 -9.10
C GLN A 5 1.82 10.65 -8.73
N VAL A 6 0.96 9.94 -8.00
CA VAL A 6 -0.32 10.45 -7.52
C VAL A 6 -0.54 10.06 -6.06
N ARG A 7 -1.35 10.85 -5.35
CA ARG A 7 -1.67 10.63 -3.93
C ARG A 7 -3.16 10.47 -3.73
N MET A 8 -3.53 9.60 -2.80
CA MET A 8 -4.93 9.39 -2.42
C MET A 8 -5.09 9.50 -0.91
N VAL A 9 -6.26 9.92 -0.46
CA VAL A 9 -6.61 10.10 0.96
C VAL A 9 -7.90 9.39 1.31
N HIS A 10 -8.03 9.02 2.57
CA HIS A 10 -9.22 8.43 3.17
C HIS A 10 -9.59 9.25 4.41
N GLU A 11 -10.79 9.85 4.41
CA GLU A 11 -11.20 10.80 5.45
C GLU A 11 -11.62 10.14 6.78
N ASP A 12 -12.05 8.87 6.74
CA ASP A 12 -12.38 8.12 7.96
C ASP A 12 -12.09 6.62 7.82
N LEU A 13 -10.90 6.17 8.23
CA LEU A 13 -10.48 4.77 8.11
C LEU A 13 -11.39 3.78 8.86
N LEU A 14 -12.25 4.23 9.78
CA LEU A 14 -13.27 3.38 10.40
C LEU A 14 -14.36 2.94 9.42
N GLN A 15 -14.52 3.66 8.30
CA GLN A 15 -15.46 3.35 7.23
C GLN A 15 -14.84 2.47 6.13
N ALA A 16 -13.54 2.15 6.24
CA ALA A 16 -12.89 1.30 5.25
C ALA A 16 -13.50 -0.11 5.29
N PRO A 17 -13.81 -0.72 4.13
CA PRO A 17 -14.34 -2.07 4.08
C PRO A 17 -13.32 -3.09 4.59
N VAL A 18 -13.84 -4.16 5.19
CA VAL A 18 -13.04 -5.27 5.71
C VAL A 18 -13.25 -6.48 4.81
N PHE A 19 -12.15 -7.08 4.36
CA PHE A 19 -12.14 -8.30 3.59
C PHE A 19 -11.38 -9.39 4.33
N ASP A 20 -11.95 -10.59 4.34
CA ASP A 20 -11.30 -11.76 4.92
C ASP A 20 -10.11 -12.21 4.10
N LEU A 21 -9.16 -12.83 4.78
CA LEU A 21 -8.01 -13.46 4.14
C LEU A 21 -8.44 -14.81 3.53
N PRO A 22 -8.28 -15.02 2.21
CA PRO A 22 -8.60 -16.30 1.60
C PRO A 22 -7.72 -17.42 2.15
N GLN A 23 -8.28 -18.61 2.36
CA GLN A 23 -7.48 -19.81 2.63
C GLN A 23 -6.71 -20.23 1.36
N PRO A 24 -5.51 -20.83 1.47
CA PRO A 24 -4.79 -21.21 2.69
C PRO A 24 -3.80 -20.12 3.21
N TYR A 25 -4.01 -18.85 2.85
CA TYR A 25 -3.06 -17.79 3.19
C TYR A 25 -3.13 -17.43 4.68
N SER A 26 -2.00 -16.96 5.21
CA SER A 26 -1.90 -16.39 6.55
C SER A 26 -1.17 -15.04 6.54
N MET A 27 -1.22 -14.30 7.64
CA MET A 27 -0.51 -13.04 7.82
C MET A 27 0.35 -13.09 9.07
N ARG A 28 1.56 -12.53 8.98
CA ARG A 28 2.47 -12.33 10.10
C ARG A 28 2.94 -10.88 10.14
N LEU A 29 3.33 -10.41 11.31
CA LEU A 29 4.08 -9.17 11.44
C LEU A 29 5.56 -9.38 11.11
N PHE A 30 6.25 -8.28 10.82
CA PHE A 30 7.69 -8.25 10.60
C PHE A 30 8.47 -8.90 11.77
N GLU A 31 9.57 -9.56 11.41
CA GLU A 31 10.58 -10.03 12.35
C GLU A 31 11.97 -9.67 11.80
N PRO A 32 12.99 -9.44 12.66
CA PRO A 32 14.34 -9.19 12.19
C PRO A 32 14.81 -10.23 11.15
N GLY A 33 15.32 -9.76 10.01
CA GLY A 33 15.64 -10.57 8.82
C GLY A 33 14.63 -10.44 7.69
N TYR A 34 13.41 -9.98 7.97
CA TYR A 34 12.35 -9.79 6.95
C TYR A 34 12.59 -8.58 6.05
N GLU A 35 13.58 -7.74 6.33
CA GLU A 35 14.04 -6.70 5.40
C GLU A 35 14.48 -7.31 4.05
N GLN A 36 15.10 -8.51 4.05
CA GLN A 36 15.46 -9.21 2.82
C GLN A 36 14.22 -9.78 2.10
N VAL A 37 13.22 -10.21 2.86
CA VAL A 37 11.93 -10.66 2.34
C VAL A 37 11.19 -9.50 1.67
N TRP A 38 11.23 -8.31 2.29
CA TRP A 38 10.65 -7.09 1.73
C TRP A 38 11.27 -6.75 0.37
N LEU A 39 12.61 -6.75 0.29
CA LEU A 39 13.34 -6.50 -0.96
C LEU A 39 12.91 -7.49 -2.05
N ARG A 40 12.95 -8.80 -1.74
CA ARG A 40 12.57 -9.86 -2.68
C ARG A 40 11.15 -9.70 -3.21
N ILE A 41 10.18 -9.38 -2.34
CA ILE A 41 8.80 -9.19 -2.76
C ILE A 41 8.71 -7.99 -3.72
N HIS A 42 9.35 -6.87 -3.38
CA HIS A 42 9.29 -5.67 -4.20
C HIS A 42 10.04 -5.80 -5.53
N GLU A 43 11.23 -6.39 -5.55
CA GLU A 43 11.97 -6.68 -6.79
C GLU A 43 11.14 -7.51 -7.78
N ARG A 44 10.33 -8.45 -7.27
CA ARG A 44 9.44 -9.27 -8.11
C ARG A 44 8.16 -8.54 -8.53
N SER A 45 7.71 -7.57 -7.75
CA SER A 45 6.39 -6.93 -7.91
C SER A 45 6.45 -5.57 -8.61
N ASP A 46 7.61 -4.93 -8.66
CA ASP A 46 7.79 -3.58 -9.16
C ASP A 46 8.97 -3.52 -10.15
N GLN A 47 8.63 -3.24 -11.41
CA GLN A 47 9.57 -3.17 -12.52
C GLN A 47 10.18 -1.78 -12.72
N HIS A 48 9.78 -0.79 -11.92
CA HIS A 48 10.14 0.62 -12.13
C HIS A 48 11.16 1.14 -11.12
N ASN A 49 11.26 0.49 -9.96
CA ASN A 49 12.12 0.93 -8.88
C ASN A 49 13.26 -0.07 -8.64
N VAL A 50 14.39 0.44 -8.15
CA VAL A 50 15.49 -0.39 -7.66
C VAL A 50 15.37 -0.49 -6.15
N PHE A 51 15.30 -1.72 -5.64
CA PHE A 51 15.17 -2.00 -4.21
C PHE A 51 16.52 -2.41 -3.66
N THR A 52 16.97 -1.72 -2.62
CA THR A 52 18.21 -2.06 -1.91
C THR A 52 17.97 -1.98 -0.41
N PRO A 53 18.83 -2.58 0.43
CA PRO A 53 18.73 -2.41 1.88
C PRO A 53 18.74 -0.94 2.31
N PHE A 54 19.40 -0.05 1.55
CA PHE A 54 19.36 1.38 1.79
C PHE A 54 17.95 1.95 1.61
N VAL A 55 17.21 1.55 0.57
CA VAL A 55 15.81 1.97 0.38
C VAL A 55 14.95 1.53 1.55
N PHE A 56 15.08 0.29 2.02
CA PHE A 56 14.33 -0.17 3.19
C PHE A 56 14.60 0.72 4.42
N VAL A 57 15.87 0.99 4.71
CA VAL A 57 16.27 1.84 5.84
C VAL A 57 15.83 3.31 5.66
N ASP A 58 15.84 3.84 4.45
CA ASP A 58 15.37 5.21 4.17
C ASP A 58 13.86 5.33 4.46
N GLN A 59 13.08 4.33 4.02
CA GLN A 59 11.63 4.34 4.16
C GLN A 59 11.17 4.07 5.59
N PHE A 60 11.82 3.14 6.28
CA PHE A 60 11.37 2.63 7.58
C PHE A 60 12.28 2.98 8.76
N GLY A 61 13.51 3.43 8.51
CA GLY A 61 14.53 3.59 9.55
C GLY A 61 15.09 2.25 10.03
N ARG A 62 15.53 2.22 11.29
CA ARG A 62 16.10 1.02 11.95
C ARG A 62 15.36 0.64 13.23
N ASP A 63 14.19 1.22 13.46
CA ASP A 63 13.34 0.84 14.59
C ASP A 63 12.54 -0.43 14.25
N PHE A 64 13.21 -1.56 14.42
CA PHE A 64 12.62 -2.87 14.13
C PHE A 64 11.53 -3.28 15.12
N ASN A 65 11.49 -2.66 16.31
CA ASN A 65 10.37 -2.86 17.24
C ASN A 65 9.11 -2.23 16.67
N LEU A 66 9.21 -1.00 16.18
CA LEU A 66 8.08 -0.34 15.52
C LEU A 66 7.59 -1.10 14.28
N LEU A 67 8.51 -1.67 13.49
CA LEU A 67 8.14 -2.50 12.34
C LEU A 67 7.45 -3.80 12.73
N SER A 68 7.92 -4.47 13.79
CA SER A 68 7.30 -5.68 14.34
C SER A 68 5.85 -5.47 14.77
N GLU A 69 5.38 -4.23 14.92
CA GLU A 69 4.00 -3.91 15.24
C GLU A 69 3.15 -3.47 14.04
N ARG A 70 3.79 -3.08 12.92
CA ARG A 70 3.18 -2.26 11.87
C ARG A 70 3.35 -2.78 10.45
N GLN A 71 4.34 -3.61 10.19
CA GLN A 71 4.61 -4.16 8.85
C GLN A 71 4.11 -5.60 8.78
N TYR A 72 3.24 -5.87 7.81
CA TYR A 72 2.63 -7.17 7.60
C TYR A 72 3.29 -7.90 6.43
N TYR A 73 3.34 -9.22 6.55
CA TYR A 73 3.73 -10.15 5.51
C TYR A 73 2.63 -11.17 5.30
N LEU A 74 2.25 -11.36 4.06
CA LEU A 74 1.31 -12.38 3.61
C LEU A 74 2.09 -13.64 3.28
N LEU A 75 1.70 -14.77 3.88
CA LEU A 75 2.26 -16.08 3.63
C LEU A 75 1.25 -16.93 2.85
N ASP A 76 1.72 -17.76 1.93
CA ASP A 76 0.89 -18.76 1.25
C ASP A 76 0.72 -20.03 2.10
N GLY A 77 0.14 -21.08 1.50
CA GLY A 77 -0.12 -22.35 2.19
C GLY A 77 1.13 -23.13 2.59
N ASP A 78 2.28 -22.83 1.98
CA ASP A 78 3.58 -23.43 2.28
C ASP A 78 4.41 -22.53 3.23
N ALA A 79 3.78 -21.51 3.80
CA ALA A 79 4.38 -20.48 4.65
C ALA A 79 5.42 -19.59 3.94
N GLU A 80 5.39 -19.51 2.61
CA GLU A 80 6.28 -18.65 1.85
C GLU A 80 5.75 -17.20 1.81
N PRO A 81 6.57 -16.18 2.12
CA PRO A 81 6.16 -14.79 2.01
C PRO A 81 5.97 -14.34 0.56
N VAL A 82 4.73 -13.98 0.24
CA VAL A 82 4.24 -13.64 -1.10
C VAL A 82 3.70 -12.22 -1.21
N GLY A 83 3.62 -11.48 -0.09
CA GLY A 83 3.13 -10.11 -0.08
C GLY A 83 3.52 -9.34 1.16
N THR A 84 3.50 -8.02 1.10
CA THR A 84 3.78 -7.13 2.23
C THR A 84 3.00 -5.83 2.13
N ALA A 85 2.70 -5.22 3.27
CA ALA A 85 2.18 -3.86 3.38
C ALA A 85 2.46 -3.31 4.78
N THR A 86 2.65 -2.00 4.89
CA THR A 86 3.01 -1.35 6.16
C THR A 86 2.00 -0.28 6.54
N ALA A 87 1.58 -0.29 7.80
CA ALA A 87 0.82 0.78 8.45
C ALA A 87 1.80 1.81 9.04
N TRP A 88 2.03 2.92 8.34
CA TRP A 88 3.09 3.86 8.68
C TRP A 88 2.56 5.25 9.06
N ASP A 89 3.47 6.13 9.48
CA ASP A 89 3.16 7.53 9.74
C ASP A 89 3.46 8.37 8.49
N GLU A 90 2.54 9.27 8.13
CA GLU A 90 2.82 10.25 7.09
C GLU A 90 3.76 11.34 7.65
N ARG A 91 4.87 11.58 6.95
CA ARG A 91 5.92 12.51 7.37
C ARG A 91 5.77 13.90 6.74
N ARG A 92 4.92 14.04 5.72
CA ARG A 92 4.81 15.25 4.89
C ARG A 92 3.56 16.09 5.19
N GLY A 93 3.17 16.18 6.46
CA GLY A 93 2.23 17.21 6.93
C GLY A 93 0.74 16.88 6.81
N LEU A 94 0.36 15.71 6.30
CA LEU A 94 -1.00 15.19 6.51
C LEU A 94 -1.01 14.53 7.90
N HIS A 95 -1.88 15.00 8.80
CA HIS A 95 -2.13 14.34 10.09
C HIS A 95 -2.92 13.03 9.86
N SER A 96 -2.32 12.08 9.14
CA SER A 96 -2.91 10.82 8.71
C SER A 96 -1.93 9.66 8.80
N GLY A 97 -2.47 8.47 8.92
CA GLY A 97 -1.72 7.23 8.72
C GLY A 97 -1.43 7.01 7.25
N ARG A 98 -0.33 6.31 6.93
CA ARG A 98 0.06 6.00 5.55
C ARG A 98 -0.01 4.51 5.29
N VAL A 99 -0.76 4.12 4.26
CA VAL A 99 -0.60 2.79 3.65
C VAL A 99 0.68 2.83 2.84
N HIS A 100 1.67 2.08 3.26
CA HIS A 100 3.02 2.19 2.71
C HIS A 100 3.53 0.85 2.18
N TRP A 101 4.09 0.88 0.97
CA TRP A 101 4.72 -0.26 0.30
C TRP A 101 3.88 -1.54 0.30
N LEU A 102 2.68 -1.45 -0.29
CA LEU A 102 1.84 -2.64 -0.54
C LEU A 102 2.29 -3.33 -1.83
N ALA A 103 2.63 -4.61 -1.75
CA ALA A 103 2.99 -5.44 -2.90
C ALA A 103 2.58 -6.91 -2.70
N ILE A 104 2.25 -7.59 -3.79
CA ILE A 104 2.01 -9.04 -3.89
C ILE A 104 2.80 -9.55 -5.08
N VAL A 105 3.55 -10.65 -4.93
CA VAL A 105 4.33 -11.23 -6.02
C VAL A 105 3.42 -11.70 -7.17
N PRO A 106 3.88 -11.62 -8.44
CA PRO A 106 3.02 -11.78 -9.62
C PRO A 106 2.15 -13.05 -9.63
N GLU A 107 2.68 -14.19 -9.19
CA GLU A 107 2.03 -15.51 -9.26
C GLU A 107 0.84 -15.63 -8.30
N HIS A 108 0.75 -14.74 -7.31
CA HIS A 108 -0.31 -14.69 -6.30
C HIS A 108 -1.28 -13.51 -6.51
N GLN A 109 -1.06 -12.66 -7.52
CA GLN A 109 -1.96 -11.56 -7.85
C GLN A 109 -3.32 -12.03 -8.38
N GLY A 110 -4.32 -11.15 -8.36
CA GLY A 110 -5.68 -11.46 -8.85
C GLY A 110 -6.52 -12.34 -7.92
N ARG A 111 -5.99 -12.74 -6.74
CA ARG A 111 -6.65 -13.64 -5.79
C ARG A 111 -7.32 -12.94 -4.59
N GLY A 112 -7.50 -11.62 -4.67
CA GLY A 112 -8.08 -10.82 -3.58
C GLY A 112 -7.16 -10.53 -2.39
N LEU A 113 -5.90 -10.98 -2.43
CA LEU A 113 -4.95 -10.88 -1.31
C LEU A 113 -4.64 -9.43 -0.89
N SER A 114 -4.50 -8.53 -1.85
CA SER A 114 -4.27 -7.10 -1.57
C SER A 114 -5.42 -6.48 -0.78
N LYS A 115 -6.65 -6.99 -0.93
CA LYS A 115 -7.81 -6.51 -0.14
C LYS A 115 -7.64 -6.88 1.32
N ALA A 116 -7.40 -8.16 1.62
CA ALA A 116 -7.18 -8.61 2.98
C ALA A 116 -6.00 -7.89 3.66
N LEU A 117 -4.90 -7.71 2.92
CA LEU A 117 -3.71 -7.04 3.42
C LEU A 117 -3.97 -5.54 3.69
N LEU A 118 -4.69 -4.86 2.79
CA LEU A 118 -5.09 -3.47 3.00
C LEU A 118 -6.07 -3.31 4.17
N SER A 119 -7.01 -4.24 4.37
CA SER A 119 -7.89 -4.27 5.55
C SER A 119 -7.08 -4.37 6.85
N ALA A 120 -6.05 -5.22 6.90
CA ALA A 120 -5.17 -5.33 8.06
C ALA A 120 -4.39 -4.03 8.33
N VAL A 121 -3.89 -3.37 7.28
CA VAL A 121 -3.20 -2.09 7.38
C VAL A 121 -4.13 -0.97 7.85
N CYS A 122 -5.30 -0.79 7.24
CA CYS A 122 -6.27 0.22 7.65
C CYS A 122 -6.67 0.04 9.12
N ARG A 123 -6.95 -1.20 9.54
CA ARG A 123 -7.23 -1.51 10.94
C ARG A 123 -6.06 -1.17 11.86
N LYS A 124 -4.83 -1.49 11.46
CA LYS A 124 -3.64 -1.15 12.25
C LYS A 124 -3.45 0.36 12.38
N LEU A 125 -3.64 1.13 11.31
CA LEU A 125 -3.57 2.59 11.33
C LEU A 125 -4.56 3.17 12.36
N VAL A 126 -5.81 2.70 12.37
CA VAL A 126 -6.81 3.08 13.38
C VAL A 126 -6.34 2.74 14.80
N LEU A 127 -5.83 1.52 15.02
CA LEU A 127 -5.37 1.07 16.33
C LEU A 127 -4.20 1.90 16.89
N VAL A 128 -3.33 2.40 16.02
CA VAL A 128 -2.21 3.28 16.42
C VAL A 128 -2.58 4.76 16.45
N GLY A 129 -3.87 5.10 16.32
CA GLY A 129 -4.42 6.43 16.54
C GLY A 129 -4.74 7.24 15.28
N HIS A 130 -4.55 6.69 14.09
CA HIS A 130 -4.84 7.40 12.84
C HIS A 130 -6.29 7.26 12.42
N ARG A 131 -7.03 8.37 12.40
CA ARG A 131 -8.42 8.40 11.88
C ARG A 131 -8.47 8.56 10.36
N LYS A 132 -7.51 9.27 9.77
CA LYS A 132 -7.38 9.47 8.33
C LYS A 132 -6.26 8.62 7.75
N GLY A 133 -6.37 8.26 6.48
CA GLY A 133 -5.37 7.51 5.74
C GLY A 133 -4.87 8.27 4.51
N CYS A 134 -3.63 8.03 4.11
CA CYS A 134 -3.09 8.47 2.84
C CYS A 134 -2.22 7.39 2.20
N LEU A 135 -1.94 7.56 0.92
CA LEU A 135 -0.97 6.75 0.20
C LEU A 135 -0.42 7.49 -1.01
N SER A 136 0.68 6.99 -1.53
CA SER A 136 1.25 7.42 -2.82
C SER A 136 1.32 6.21 -3.74
N THR A 137 0.95 6.41 -5.00
CA THR A 137 1.08 5.39 -6.05
C THR A 137 1.44 6.08 -7.37
N SER A 138 1.26 5.41 -8.50
CA SER A 138 1.52 6.00 -9.81
C SER A 138 0.41 5.67 -10.81
N THR A 139 0.23 6.52 -11.82
CA THR A 139 -0.86 6.40 -12.81
C THR A 139 -0.80 5.09 -13.61
N ALA A 140 0.39 4.49 -13.77
CA ALA A 140 0.53 3.19 -14.41
C ALA A 140 -0.05 2.02 -13.58
N ARG A 141 -0.32 2.22 -12.28
CA ARG A 141 -0.81 1.17 -11.37
C ARG A 141 -2.32 1.15 -11.26
N LEU A 142 -3.00 0.97 -12.39
CA LEU A 142 -4.45 0.95 -12.50
C LEU A 142 -5.12 0.02 -11.47
N ALA A 143 -4.64 -1.22 -11.34
CA ALA A 143 -5.18 -2.18 -10.38
C ALA A 143 -5.08 -1.72 -8.93
N ALA A 144 -4.00 -1.01 -8.56
CA ALA A 144 -3.83 -0.47 -7.21
C ALA A 144 -4.78 0.72 -6.98
N ILE A 145 -4.91 1.63 -7.95
CA ILE A 145 -5.84 2.77 -7.84
C ILE A 145 -7.28 2.27 -7.69
N CYS A 146 -7.70 1.28 -8.49
CA CYS A 146 -9.02 0.66 -8.35
C CYS A 146 -9.23 0.03 -6.97
N LEU A 147 -8.22 -0.67 -6.43
CA LEU A 147 -8.26 -1.22 -5.08
C LEU A 147 -8.47 -0.12 -4.04
N TYR A 148 -7.71 0.97 -4.12
CA TYR A 148 -7.82 2.07 -3.16
C TYR A 148 -9.17 2.79 -3.26
N LEU A 149 -9.69 3.00 -4.48
CA LEU A 149 -11.04 3.55 -4.68
C LEU A 149 -12.13 2.68 -4.05
N GLN A 150 -12.02 1.34 -4.17
CA GLN A 150 -12.93 0.38 -3.51
C GLN A 150 -12.86 0.46 -1.99
N PHE A 151 -11.69 0.81 -1.45
CA PHE A 151 -11.49 1.02 -0.02
C PHE A 151 -11.95 2.38 0.49
N GLY A 152 -12.52 3.23 -0.38
CA GLY A 152 -12.97 4.57 0.00
C GLY A 152 -11.90 5.64 -0.07
N PHE A 153 -10.69 5.31 -0.53
CA PHE A 153 -9.70 6.35 -0.84
C PHE A 153 -10.17 7.18 -2.04
N ARG A 154 -9.77 8.44 -2.06
CA ARG A 154 -10.09 9.43 -3.09
C ARG A 154 -8.83 10.15 -3.54
N PRO A 155 -8.76 10.61 -4.81
CA PRO A 155 -7.69 11.47 -5.28
C PRO A 155 -7.44 12.63 -4.33
N LEU A 156 -6.17 12.88 -4.00
CA LEU A 156 -5.75 14.10 -3.34
C LEU A 156 -5.21 15.03 -4.42
N ILE A 157 -5.83 16.20 -4.55
CA ILE A 157 -5.43 17.26 -5.47
C ILE A 157 -5.00 18.47 -4.63
N GLN A 158 -3.71 18.83 -4.68
CA GLN A 158 -3.17 19.98 -3.95
C GLN A 158 -2.39 20.94 -4.85
N SER A 159 -2.24 20.63 -6.14
CA SER A 159 -1.55 21.44 -7.13
C SER A 159 -2.11 21.18 -8.52
N ASP A 160 -1.83 22.09 -9.46
CA ASP A 160 -2.15 21.93 -10.89
C ASP A 160 -1.50 20.66 -11.47
N GLU A 161 -0.34 20.27 -10.96
CA GLU A 161 0.34 19.01 -11.36
C GLU A 161 -0.47 17.77 -10.94
N ASP A 162 -1.05 17.78 -9.73
CA ASP A 162 -1.94 16.72 -9.28
C ASP A 162 -3.21 16.65 -10.17
N GLU A 163 -3.78 17.80 -10.55
CA GLU A 163 -4.93 17.85 -11.47
C GLU A 163 -4.62 17.25 -12.84
N VAL A 164 -3.46 17.62 -13.41
CA VAL A 164 -2.99 17.07 -14.68
C VAL A 164 -2.79 15.55 -14.57
N ALA A 165 -2.14 15.08 -13.51
CA ALA A 165 -1.87 13.66 -13.32
C ALA A 165 -3.17 12.83 -13.21
N TRP A 166 -4.15 13.29 -12.42
CA TRP A 166 -5.43 12.61 -12.27
C TRP A 166 -6.29 12.69 -13.54
N SER A 167 -6.31 13.83 -14.22
CA SER A 167 -7.02 13.98 -15.51
C SER A 167 -6.44 13.05 -16.58
N GLN A 168 -5.12 12.92 -16.64
CA GLN A 168 -4.46 11.97 -17.54
C GLN A 168 -4.82 10.53 -17.20
N PHE A 169 -4.86 10.18 -15.91
CA PHE A 169 -5.29 8.86 -15.47
C PHE A 169 -6.74 8.54 -15.90
N GLU A 170 -7.68 9.46 -15.71
CA GLU A 170 -9.09 9.26 -16.13
C GLU A 170 -9.20 9.03 -17.64
N ASN A 171 -8.52 9.87 -18.43
CA ASN A 171 -8.54 9.78 -19.89
C ASN A 171 -7.95 8.47 -20.41
N GLN A 172 -6.90 7.95 -19.77
CA GLN A 172 -6.21 6.73 -20.20
C GLN A 172 -6.92 5.45 -19.72
N SER A 173 -7.44 5.47 -18.49
CA SER A 173 -8.08 4.30 -17.88
C SER A 173 -9.55 4.15 -18.26
N GLY A 174 -10.20 5.24 -18.68
CA GLY A 174 -11.66 5.30 -18.85
C GLY A 174 -12.43 5.27 -17.53
N ILE A 175 -11.74 5.34 -16.38
CA ILE A 175 -12.36 5.38 -15.06
C ILE A 175 -12.64 6.84 -14.71
N ARG A 176 -13.90 7.15 -14.40
CA ARG A 176 -14.24 8.42 -13.76
C ARG A 176 -13.99 8.34 -12.28
N LEU A 177 -13.17 9.26 -11.79
CA LEU A 177 -12.89 9.42 -10.38
C LEU A 177 -14.11 10.06 -9.69
N PRO A 178 -14.45 9.61 -8.47
CA PRO A 178 -15.48 10.27 -7.67
C PRO A 178 -15.03 11.69 -7.30
N SER A 179 -15.96 12.64 -7.46
CA SER A 179 -15.84 14.05 -7.03
C SER A 179 -15.75 14.19 -5.52
#